data_AF-A0A7J2HS65-F1
#
_entry.id   AF-A0A7J2HS65-F1
#
_cell.length_a   1.000
_cell.length_b   1.000
_cell.length_c   1.000
_cell.angle_alpha   90.00
_cell.angle_beta   90.00
_cell.angle_gamma   90.00
#
_symmetry.space_group_name_H-M   'P 1'
#
loop_
_entity.id
_entity.type
_entity.pdbx_description
1 polymer ?
#
loop_
_entity_poly.entity_id
_entity_poly.type
_entity_poly.pdbx_seq_one_letter_code
_entity_poly.pdbx_strand_id
1 'polypeptide(L)'
;MASRRRLQTLFDIISIGYELLDGRVLNTNARWLAEQISGLGGRVCRIVAVGDDVDEISSVIRDSLRRGIDWIITSGGLGPTYDDVTLQGVAKAVKRKLVQNRRAVEMLRERYRVLAEEGVVESPELT
;
A
#
# COMPACT_ATOMS: atom_id res chain seq x y z
N MET A 1 33.52 -0.38 0.99
CA MET A 1 33.18 -0.18 2.42
C MET A 1 32.19 -1.27 2.82
N ALA A 2 32.60 -2.17 3.71
CA ALA A 2 31.75 -3.25 4.18
C ALA A 2 30.54 -2.66 4.93
N SER A 3 29.35 -2.84 4.38
CA SER A 3 28.11 -2.40 5.01
C SER A 3 27.96 -3.14 6.33
N ARG A 4 27.96 -2.40 7.45
CA ARG A 4 27.66 -2.94 8.78
C ARG A 4 26.28 -3.59 8.68
N ARG A 5 26.22 -4.92 8.73
CA ARG A 5 24.94 -5.66 8.68
C ARG A 5 24.11 -5.20 9.89
N ARG A 6 23.04 -4.45 9.64
CA ARG A 6 22.10 -4.04 10.68
C ARG A 6 21.55 -5.31 11.33
N LEU A 7 21.58 -5.38 12.66
CA LEU A 7 21.08 -6.52 13.43
C LEU A 7 19.56 -6.68 13.33
N GLN A 8 18.85 -5.62 12.95
CA GLN A 8 17.40 -5.61 12.88
C GLN A 8 16.92 -4.89 11.62
N THR A 9 16.04 -5.54 10.87
CA THR A 9 15.36 -5.00 9.68
C THR A 9 14.31 -3.98 10.10
N LEU A 10 14.34 -2.78 9.51
CA LEU A 10 13.47 -1.67 9.85
C LEU A 10 12.28 -1.56 8.89
N PHE A 11 11.11 -1.30 9.45
CA PHE A 11 9.84 -1.19 8.73
C PHE A 11 9.14 0.13 9.01
N ASP A 12 8.53 0.69 7.98
CA ASP A 12 7.47 1.68 8.11
C ASP A 12 6.16 1.10 7.58
N ILE A 13 5.06 1.42 8.26
CA ILE A 13 3.71 1.12 7.81
C ILE A 13 3.02 2.45 7.48
N ILE A 14 2.48 2.55 6.27
CA ILE A 14 1.73 3.70 5.77
C ILE A 14 0.31 3.21 5.46
N SER A 15 -0.66 3.63 6.26
CA SER A 15 -2.07 3.40 5.98
C SER A 15 -2.64 4.57 5.19
N ILE A 16 -3.40 4.30 4.15
CA ILE A 16 -3.91 5.29 3.19
C ILE A 16 -5.44 5.16 3.20
N GLY A 17 -6.13 6.26 3.49
CA GLY A 17 -7.59 6.30 3.56
C GLY A 17 -8.09 7.43 4.44
N TYR A 18 -9.00 8.26 3.92
CA TYR A 18 -9.62 9.34 4.71
C TYR A 18 -10.46 8.83 5.89
N GLU A 19 -11.05 7.64 5.78
CA GLU A 19 -11.83 7.04 6.87
C GLU A 19 -11.01 6.75 8.13
N LEU A 20 -9.69 6.55 7.97
CA LEU A 20 -8.74 6.43 9.08
C LEU A 20 -8.48 7.78 9.73
N LEU A 21 -8.30 8.84 8.92
CA LEU A 21 -8.03 10.20 9.41
C LEU A 21 -9.25 10.82 10.08
N ASP A 22 -10.44 10.55 9.53
CA ASP A 22 -11.73 10.93 10.10
C ASP A 22 -12.07 10.14 11.38
N GLY A 23 -11.31 9.08 11.69
CA GLY A 23 -11.55 8.21 12.84
C GLY A 23 -12.82 7.35 12.73
N ARG A 24 -13.36 7.16 11.51
CA ARG A 24 -14.54 6.32 11.27
C ARG A 24 -14.23 4.84 11.43
N VAL A 25 -12.99 4.44 11.14
CA VAL A 25 -12.51 3.07 11.31
C VAL A 25 -11.24 3.04 12.13
N LEU A 26 -11.06 1.96 12.89
CA LEU A 26 -9.81 1.70 13.60
C LEU A 26 -8.76 1.19 12.62
N ASN A 27 -7.50 1.62 12.79
CA ASN A 27 -6.38 1.15 11.98
C ASN A 27 -5.91 -0.26 12.40
N THR A 28 -6.77 -1.26 12.23
CA THR A 28 -6.50 -2.66 12.58
C THR A 28 -5.47 -3.30 11.67
N ASN A 29 -5.37 -2.86 10.40
CA ASN A 29 -4.35 -3.32 9.46
C ASN A 29 -2.94 -3.01 9.97
N ALA A 30 -2.69 -1.78 10.43
CA ALA A 30 -1.38 -1.42 10.96
C ALA A 30 -1.05 -2.18 12.25
N ARG A 31 -2.05 -2.40 13.12
CA ARG A 31 -1.87 -3.26 14.30
C ARG A 31 -1.44 -4.67 13.90
N TRP A 32 -2.19 -5.31 13.00
CA TRP A 32 -1.90 -6.68 12.57
C TRP A 32 -0.52 -6.78 11.93
N LEU A 33 -0.18 -5.85 11.02
CA LEU A 33 1.15 -5.79 10.39
C LEU A 33 2.27 -5.62 11.42
N ALA A 34 2.10 -4.75 12.41
CA ALA A 34 3.10 -4.53 13.45
C ALA A 34 3.32 -5.78 14.32
N GLU A 35 2.25 -6.51 14.65
CA GLU A 35 2.32 -7.80 15.34
C GLU A 35 3.10 -8.83 14.49
N GLN A 36 2.79 -8.96 13.20
CA GLN A 36 3.49 -9.90 12.31
C GLN A 36 4.98 -9.56 12.15
N ILE A 37 5.30 -8.28 11.91
CA ILE A 37 6.68 -7.81 11.74
C ILE A 37 7.49 -8.07 13.01
N SER A 38 6.93 -7.75 14.17
CA SER A 38 7.60 -7.95 15.46
C SER A 38 7.81 -9.43 15.75
N GLY A 39 6.82 -10.28 15.43
CA GLY A 39 6.92 -11.73 15.55
C GLY A 39 8.02 -12.35 14.68
N LEU A 40 8.35 -11.72 13.55
CA LEU A 40 9.44 -12.11 12.65
C LEU A 40 10.80 -11.47 13.00
N GLY A 41 10.89 -10.74 14.11
CA GLY A 41 12.12 -10.08 14.59
C GLY A 41 12.42 -8.74 13.92
N GLY A 42 11.53 -8.22 13.07
CA GLY A 42 11.61 -6.89 12.50
C GLY A 42 11.26 -5.80 13.51
N ARG A 43 11.60 -4.54 13.19
CA ARG A 43 11.23 -3.37 14.00
C ARG A 43 10.39 -2.40 13.19
N VAL A 44 9.17 -2.13 13.64
CA VAL A 44 8.36 -1.03 13.13
C VAL A 44 8.88 0.28 13.72
N CYS A 45 9.36 1.18 12.85
CA CYS A 45 9.91 2.47 13.21
C CYS A 45 8.85 3.58 13.18
N ARG A 46 7.86 3.47 12.29
CA ARG A 46 6.76 4.41 12.17
C ARG A 46 5.51 3.69 11.65
N ILE A 47 4.38 4.05 12.25
CA ILE A 47 3.06 3.83 11.67
C ILE A 47 2.49 5.21 11.39
N VAL A 48 2.03 5.46 10.18
CA VAL A 48 1.45 6.74 9.77
C VAL A 48 0.21 6.49 8.93
N ALA A 49 -0.82 7.31 9.14
CA ALA A 49 -2.00 7.36 8.30
C ALA A 49 -1.95 8.64 7.45
N VAL A 50 -2.33 8.54 6.18
CA VAL A 50 -2.45 9.67 5.25
C VAL A 50 -3.77 9.56 4.48
N GLY A 51 -4.22 10.68 3.92
CA GLY A 51 -5.38 10.70 3.03
C GLY A 51 -5.05 10.17 1.64
N ASP A 52 -6.08 10.02 0.84
CA ASP A 52 -6.02 9.58 -0.56
C ASP A 52 -5.52 10.71 -1.48
N ASP A 53 -4.31 11.17 -1.23
CA ASP A 53 -3.63 12.22 -2.00
C ASP A 53 -2.25 11.76 -2.49
N VAL A 54 -2.01 11.93 -3.78
CA VAL A 54 -0.78 11.46 -4.47
C VAL A 54 0.49 12.11 -3.87
N ASP A 55 0.39 13.36 -3.44
CA ASP A 55 1.53 14.16 -2.99
C ASP A 55 1.87 13.83 -1.54
N GLU A 56 0.84 13.66 -0.69
CA GLU A 56 0.98 13.17 0.67
C GLU A 56 1.60 11.77 0.70
N ILE A 57 1.04 10.82 -0.06
CA ILE A 57 1.58 9.45 -0.17
C ILE A 57 3.03 9.50 -0.65
N SER A 58 3.30 10.26 -1.71
CA SER A 58 4.66 10.39 -2.24
C SER A 58 5.63 11.03 -1.24
N SER A 59 5.18 12.00 -0.45
CA SER A 59 6.00 12.71 0.53
C SER A 59 6.42 11.79 1.66
N VAL A 60 5.47 11.03 2.21
CA VAL A 60 5.73 10.08 3.31
C VAL A 60 6.65 8.95 2.88
N ILE A 61 6.45 8.39 1.68
CA ILE A 61 7.36 7.35 1.15
C ILE A 61 8.77 7.91 0.98
N ARG A 62 8.93 9.11 0.42
CA ARG A 62 10.25 9.74 0.27
C ARG A 62 10.90 10.00 1.63
N ASP A 63 10.12 10.35 2.65
CA ASP A 63 10.63 10.49 4.01
C ASP A 63 11.14 9.18 4.58
N SER A 64 10.39 8.08 4.42
CA SER A 64 10.85 6.74 4.80
C SER A 64 12.16 6.36 4.11
N LEU A 65 12.28 6.64 2.80
CA LEU A 65 13.51 6.39 2.04
C LEU A 65 14.69 7.22 2.57
N ARG A 66 14.48 8.52 2.87
CA ARG A 66 15.52 9.39 3.47
C ARG A 66 16.00 8.89 4.83
N ARG A 67 15.09 8.32 5.64
CA ARG A 67 15.42 7.75 6.96
C ARG A 67 16.14 6.40 6.89
N GLY A 68 16.33 5.85 5.69
CA GLY A 68 17.02 4.57 5.49
C GLY A 68 16.24 3.40 6.10
N ILE A 69 14.92 3.41 5.91
CA ILE A 69 14.02 2.30 6.25
C ILE A 69 14.20 1.18 5.22
N ASP A 70 14.27 -0.06 5.68
CA ASP A 70 14.54 -1.22 4.81
C ASP A 70 13.28 -1.65 4.05
N TRP A 71 12.11 -1.60 4.71
CA TRP A 71 10.82 -1.97 4.13
C TRP A 71 9.75 -0.91 4.40
N ILE A 72 9.01 -0.55 3.35
CA ILE A 72 7.86 0.33 3.44
C ILE A 72 6.64 -0.47 3.01
N ILE A 73 5.67 -0.62 3.91
CA ILE A 73 4.42 -1.32 3.63
C ILE A 73 3.31 -0.28 3.53
N THR A 74 2.56 -0.32 2.44
CA THR A 74 1.35 0.50 2.25
C THR A 74 0.11 -0.37 2.38
N SER A 75 -1.00 0.21 2.86
CA SER A 75 -2.30 -0.46 2.98
C SER A 75 -3.41 0.56 2.72
N GLY A 76 -4.33 0.24 1.79
CA GLY A 76 -5.41 1.14 1.34
C GLY A 76 -5.13 1.81 -0.02
N GLY A 77 -6.17 2.40 -0.63
CA GLY A 77 -6.08 3.16 -1.89
C GLY A 77 -5.71 2.36 -3.14
N LEU A 78 -6.10 1.07 -3.22
CA LEU A 78 -5.78 0.15 -4.33
C LEU A 78 -7.02 -0.41 -5.05
N GLY A 79 -8.21 0.04 -4.68
CA GLY A 79 -9.46 -0.36 -5.33
C GLY A 79 -9.64 0.29 -6.72
N PRO A 80 -10.86 0.14 -7.28
CA PRO A 80 -11.20 0.65 -8.60
C PRO A 80 -11.74 2.09 -8.60
N THR A 81 -11.78 2.80 -7.47
CA THR A 81 -12.40 4.14 -7.40
C THR A 81 -11.40 5.24 -7.75
N TYR A 82 -11.90 6.44 -8.09
CA TYR A 82 -11.04 7.56 -8.53
C TYR A 82 -10.11 8.09 -7.44
N ASP A 83 -10.50 7.91 -6.18
CA ASP A 83 -9.72 8.20 -4.99
C ASP A 83 -8.70 7.11 -4.65
N ASP A 84 -8.72 5.93 -5.28
CA ASP A 84 -7.68 4.92 -5.11
C ASP A 84 -6.37 5.33 -5.84
N VAL A 85 -5.54 6.11 -5.16
CA VAL A 85 -4.35 6.75 -5.74
C VAL A 85 -3.00 6.25 -5.21
N THR A 86 -2.99 5.13 -4.47
CA THR A 86 -1.76 4.60 -3.85
C THR A 86 -0.67 4.30 -4.86
N LEU A 87 -1.00 3.66 -6.00
CA LEU A 87 0.00 3.32 -7.02
C LEU A 87 0.61 4.57 -7.68
N GLN A 88 -0.19 5.62 -7.87
CA GLN A 88 0.24 6.92 -8.38
C GLN A 88 1.21 7.60 -7.41
N GLY A 89 0.88 7.60 -6.10
CA GLY A 89 1.74 8.12 -5.04
C GLY A 89 3.07 7.38 -4.95
N VAL A 90 3.05 6.05 -4.99
CA VAL A 90 4.26 5.22 -5.04
C VAL A 90 5.11 5.54 -6.27
N ALA A 91 4.50 5.57 -7.46
CA ALA A 91 5.18 5.88 -8.72
C ALA A 91 5.86 7.26 -8.68
N LYS A 92 5.16 8.28 -8.15
CA LYS A 92 5.70 9.62 -7.92
C LYS A 92 6.87 9.61 -6.94
N ALA A 93 6.79 8.83 -5.85
CA ALA A 93 7.85 8.73 -4.85
C ALA A 93 9.16 8.20 -5.44
N VAL A 94 9.08 7.11 -6.22
CA VAL A 94 10.24 6.44 -6.82
C VAL A 94 10.64 7.00 -8.19
N LYS A 95 9.98 8.08 -8.64
CA LYS A 95 10.22 8.74 -9.93
C LYS A 95 10.09 7.78 -11.12
N ARG A 96 9.06 6.93 -11.11
CA ARG A 96 8.75 5.99 -12.19
C ARG A 96 7.39 6.34 -12.81
N LYS A 97 7.21 5.97 -14.09
CA LYS A 97 5.92 6.07 -14.76
C LYS A 97 5.06 4.87 -14.35
N LEU A 98 3.80 5.13 -13.99
CA LEU A 98 2.80 4.08 -13.83
C LEU A 98 2.31 3.66 -15.22
N VAL A 99 2.30 2.35 -15.48
CA VAL A 99 1.88 1.78 -16.77
C VAL A 99 1.00 0.58 -16.51
N GLN A 100 0.05 0.34 -17.41
CA GLN A 100 -0.81 -0.82 -17.34
C GLN A 100 0.01 -2.11 -17.55
N ASN A 101 -0.13 -3.04 -16.62
CA ASN A 101 0.52 -4.35 -16.70
C ASN A 101 -0.45 -5.38 -17.27
N ARG A 102 -0.08 -6.03 -18.39
CA ARG A 102 -0.96 -7.01 -19.08
C ARG A 102 -1.38 -8.17 -18.17
N ARG A 103 -0.45 -8.70 -17.37
CA ARG A 103 -0.73 -9.78 -16.43
C ARG A 103 -1.66 -9.35 -15.31
N ALA A 104 -1.50 -8.13 -14.77
CA ALA A 104 -2.42 -7.60 -13.76
C ALA A 104 -3.84 -7.45 -14.32
N VAL A 105 -3.98 -7.02 -15.58
CA VAL A 105 -5.28 -6.94 -16.27
C VAL A 105 -5.90 -8.32 -16.44
N GLU A 106 -5.10 -9.33 -16.81
CA GLU A 106 -5.57 -10.72 -16.89
C GLU A 106 -6.06 -11.25 -15.53
N MET A 107 -5.34 -10.95 -14.45
CA MET A 107 -5.77 -11.30 -13.09
C MET A 107 -7.11 -10.65 -12.73
N LEU A 108 -7.32 -9.39 -13.10
CA LEU A 108 -8.59 -8.70 -12.89
C LEU A 108 -9.72 -9.33 -13.72
N ARG A 109 -9.49 -9.61 -15.00
CA ARG A 109 -10.50 -10.27 -15.87
C ARG A 109 -10.94 -11.62 -15.31
N GLU A 110 -9.98 -12.42 -14.85
CA GLU A 110 -10.29 -13.71 -14.26
C GLU A 110 -11.11 -13.55 -12.98
N ARG A 111 -10.74 -12.60 -12.12
CA ARG A 111 -11.48 -12.35 -10.89
C ARG A 111 -12.91 -11.88 -11.17
N TYR A 112 -13.11 -11.00 -12.15
CA TYR A 112 -14.44 -10.50 -12.53
C TYR A 112 -15.31 -11.60 -13.14
N ARG A 113 -14.74 -12.54 -13.89
CA ARG A 113 -15.47 -13.73 -14.36
C ARG A 113 -16.01 -14.55 -13.20
N VAL A 114 -15.15 -14.89 -12.24
CA VAL A 114 -15.56 -15.64 -11.05
C VAL A 114 -16.63 -14.88 -10.25
N LEU A 115 -16.46 -13.58 -10.07
CA LEU A 115 -17.46 -12.75 -9.37
C LEU A 115 -18.81 -12.71 -10.08
N ALA A 116 -18.82 -12.73 -11.42
CA ALA A 116 -20.06 -12.74 -12.20
C ALA A 116 -20.76 -14.10 -12.10
N GLU A 117 -20.00 -15.20 -12.13
CA GLU A 117 -20.52 -16.56 -11.90
C GLU A 117 -21.10 -16.72 -10.49
N GLU A 118 -20.50 -16.06 -9.50
CA GLU A 118 -20.99 -15.99 -8.11
C GLU A 118 -22.17 -15.01 -7.94
N GLY A 119 -22.55 -14.25 -8.97
CA GLY A 119 -23.62 -13.25 -8.92
C GLY A 119 -23.29 -12.00 -8.09
N VAL A 120 -22.01 -11.76 -7.80
CA VAL A 120 -21.54 -10.60 -7.02
C VAL A 120 -21.44 -9.33 -7.88
N VAL A 121 -21.15 -9.50 -9.19
CA VAL A 121 -21.12 -8.40 -10.17
C VAL A 121 -22.03 -8.73 -11.36
N GLU A 122 -22.65 -7.70 -11.94
CA GLU A 122 -23.61 -7.88 -13.04
C GLU A 122 -22.95 -8.29 -14.37
N SER A 123 -21.71 -7.88 -14.60
CA SER A 123 -20.95 -8.20 -15.80
C SER A 123 -19.50 -8.58 -15.46
N PRO A 124 -18.91 -9.56 -16.19
CA PRO A 124 -17.49 -9.89 -16.10
C PRO A 124 -16.57 -8.89 -16.82
N GLU A 125 -17.13 -7.87 -17.49
CA GLU A 125 -16.38 -6.89 -18.26
C GLU A 125 -15.73 -5.84 -17.35
N LEU A 126 -14.47 -5.52 -17.62
CA LEU A 126 -13.75 -4.44 -16.93
C LEU A 126 -14.16 -3.10 -17.54
N THR A 127 -14.86 -2.26 -16.77
CA THR A 127 -15.15 -0.85 -17.09
C THR A 127 -14.05 0.09 -16.65
#